data_AF-A0A255UEN1-F1
#
_entry.id   AF-A0A255UEN1-F1
#
_cell.length_a   1.000
_cell.length_b   1.000
_cell.length_c   1.000
_cell.angle_alpha   90.00
_cell.angle_beta   90.00
_cell.angle_gamma   90.00
#
_symmetry.space_group_name_H-M   'P 1'
#
loop_
_entity.id
_entity.type
_entity.pdbx_description
1 polymer ?
#
loop_
_entity_poly.entity_id
_entity_poly.type
_entity_poly.pdbx_seq_one_letter_code
_entity_poly.pdbx_strand_id
1 'polypeptide(L)'
;MKQKSMLLVALLATFLVYAKADNFYEPYRQTALRLPAVPLITNDPYFTLWSPYDHLNDGNITHWSPRQKPLEGLLRVDGQVYRFMGTPAKKLLDVVAPNAEDAEWEGRYTTDTPADGWQKPGFDDTAWKQGKA
;
A
#
# COMPACT_ATOMS: atom_id res chain seq x y z
N MET A 1 68.60 -11.44 -14.35
CA MET A 1 67.18 -11.50 -14.80
C MET A 1 66.22 -11.86 -13.67
N LYS A 2 66.48 -12.92 -12.88
CA LYS A 2 65.58 -13.36 -11.78
C LYS A 2 65.25 -12.27 -10.74
N GLN A 3 66.22 -11.48 -10.29
CA GLN A 3 66.00 -10.45 -9.27
C GLN A 3 65.14 -9.27 -9.77
N LYS A 4 65.28 -8.88 -11.04
CA LYS A 4 64.45 -7.83 -11.67
C LYS A 4 63.02 -8.30 -11.92
N SER A 5 62.82 -9.55 -12.34
CA SER A 5 61.48 -10.16 -12.43
C SER A 5 60.80 -10.28 -11.08
N MET A 6 61.54 -10.63 -10.02
CA MET A 6 60.99 -10.78 -8.67
C MET A 6 60.57 -9.42 -8.08
N LEU A 7 61.33 -8.36 -8.33
CA LEU A 7 60.93 -6.99 -7.97
C LEU A 7 59.70 -6.52 -8.75
N LEU A 8 59.61 -6.83 -10.04
CA LEU A 8 58.46 -6.44 -10.86
C LEU A 8 57.17 -7.13 -10.41
N VAL A 9 57.24 -8.42 -10.04
CA VAL A 9 56.10 -9.17 -9.50
C VAL A 9 55.69 -8.65 -8.13
N ALA A 10 56.65 -8.31 -7.26
CA ALA A 10 56.36 -7.71 -5.96
C ALA A 10 55.68 -6.32 -6.09
N LEU A 11 56.11 -5.51 -7.07
CA LEU A 11 55.51 -4.19 -7.34
C LEU A 11 54.10 -4.31 -7.94
N LEU A 12 53.86 -5.32 -8.79
CA LEU A 12 52.53 -5.59 -9.34
C LEU A 12 51.56 -6.07 -8.25
N ALA A 13 52.04 -6.93 -7.34
CA ALA A 13 51.23 -7.45 -6.25
C ALA A 13 50.80 -6.35 -5.28
N THR A 14 51.68 -5.40 -4.95
CA THR A 14 51.32 -4.26 -4.09
C THR A 14 50.34 -3.29 -4.76
N PHE A 15 50.44 -3.11 -6.08
CA PHE A 15 49.48 -2.30 -6.84
C PHE A 15 48.07 -2.92 -6.84
N LEU A 16 47.96 -4.26 -6.91
CA LEU A 16 46.67 -4.96 -6.85
C LEU A 16 46.02 -4.91 -5.47
N VAL A 17 46.79 -4.84 -4.38
CA VAL A 17 46.24 -4.69 -3.02
C VAL A 17 45.68 -3.28 -2.78
N TYR A 18 46.28 -2.26 -3.40
CA TYR A 18 45.80 -0.87 -3.32
C TYR A 18 44.64 -0.55 -4.28
N ALA A 19 44.36 -1.41 -5.26
CA ALA A 19 43.23 -1.27 -6.18
C ALA A 19 41.90 -1.82 -5.61
N LYS A 20 41.68 -1.70 -4.30
CA LYS A 20 40.33 -1.91 -3.75
C LYS A 20 39.47 -0.72 -4.16
N ALA A 21 38.47 -0.99 -5.01
CA ALA A 21 37.42 -0.02 -5.28
C ALA A 21 36.72 0.34 -3.97
N ASP A 22 36.52 1.64 -3.71
CA ASP A 22 35.74 2.08 -2.56
C ASP A 22 34.32 1.51 -2.67
N ASN A 23 33.89 0.77 -1.64
CA ASN A 23 32.52 0.29 -1.54
C ASN A 23 31.61 1.47 -1.21
N PHE A 24 31.13 2.18 -2.23
CA PHE A 24 30.23 3.35 -2.09
C PHE A 24 28.95 3.09 -1.28
N TYR A 25 28.62 1.81 -1.03
CA TYR A 25 27.44 1.40 -0.27
C TYR A 25 27.73 1.03 1.18
N GLU A 26 28.99 1.11 1.64
CA GLU A 26 29.32 0.91 3.05
C GLU A 26 29.13 2.22 3.84
N PRO A 27 28.24 2.23 4.85
CA PRO A 27 28.04 3.43 5.66
C PRO A 27 29.27 3.69 6.54
N TYR A 28 29.65 4.97 6.67
CA TYR A 28 30.79 5.42 7.49
C TYR A 28 30.69 5.02 8.98
N ARG A 29 29.46 4.75 9.45
CA ARG A 29 29.11 4.28 10.79
C ARG A 29 27.94 3.30 10.67
N GLN A 30 28.04 2.16 11.33
CA GLN A 30 26.87 1.31 11.55
C GLN A 30 25.94 2.00 12.56
N THR A 31 24.67 2.11 12.21
CA THR A 31 23.61 2.62 13.10
C THR A 31 22.44 1.66 13.07
N ALA A 32 21.73 1.51 14.18
CA ALA A 32 20.49 0.72 14.26
C ALA A 32 19.24 1.55 13.85
N LEU A 33 19.43 2.68 13.15
CA LEU A 33 18.34 3.53 12.73
C LEU A 33 17.67 2.96 11.48
N ARG A 34 16.34 2.87 11.51
CA ARG A 34 15.51 2.62 10.32
C ARG A 34 14.94 3.94 9.82
N LEU A 35 14.66 4.01 8.52
CA LEU A 35 13.91 5.13 7.97
C LEU A 35 12.48 5.13 8.55
N PRO A 36 11.92 6.29 8.90
CA PRO A 36 10.56 6.38 9.43
C PRO A 36 9.50 5.95 8.41
N ALA A 37 9.83 6.01 7.12
CA ALA A 37 9.03 5.44 6.04
C ALA A 37 9.93 4.99 4.88
N VAL A 38 9.63 3.82 4.31
CA VAL A 38 10.39 3.22 3.20
C VAL A 38 9.60 3.38 1.90
N PRO A 39 10.21 3.91 0.82
CA PRO A 39 9.54 3.99 -0.48
C PRO A 39 9.32 2.58 -1.05
N LEU A 40 8.09 2.27 -1.45
CA LEU A 40 7.71 0.99 -2.04
C LEU A 40 7.55 1.07 -3.55
N ILE A 41 6.93 2.16 -4.03
CA ILE A 41 6.71 2.40 -5.45
C ILE A 41 7.07 3.86 -5.71
N THR A 42 8.01 4.08 -6.61
CA THR A 42 8.42 5.41 -7.07
C THR A 42 8.23 5.43 -8.58
N ASN A 43 7.28 6.23 -9.07
CA ASN A 43 7.07 6.40 -10.51
C ASN A 43 7.70 7.70 -11.01
N ASP A 44 7.42 8.81 -10.32
CA ASP A 44 7.95 10.14 -10.59
C ASP A 44 8.14 10.90 -9.25
N PRO A 45 8.79 12.09 -9.25
CA PRO A 45 9.06 12.85 -8.02
C PRO A 45 7.81 13.23 -7.20
N TYR A 46 6.63 13.24 -7.81
CA TYR A 46 5.34 13.59 -7.20
C TYR A 46 4.47 12.35 -6.91
N PHE A 47 4.79 11.20 -7.53
CA PHE A 47 4.15 9.92 -7.28
C PHE A 47 5.13 8.93 -6.63
N THR A 48 5.13 8.94 -5.31
CA THR A 48 5.77 7.92 -4.49
C THR A 48 4.79 7.40 -3.44
N LEU A 49 4.82 6.10 -3.21
CA LEU A 49 4.05 5.40 -2.18
C LEU A 49 5.01 4.82 -1.15
N TRP A 50 4.72 5.03 0.13
CA TRP A 50 5.62 4.65 1.23
C TRP A 50 4.96 3.68 2.21
N SER A 51 5.76 2.91 2.93
CA SER A 51 5.34 2.20 4.13
C SER A 51 5.98 2.83 5.37
N PRO A 52 5.20 3.31 6.35
CA PRO A 52 5.74 3.76 7.65
C PRO A 52 5.98 2.60 8.64
N TYR A 53 5.64 1.37 8.27
CA TYR A 53 5.62 0.23 9.19
C TYR A 53 6.92 -0.57 9.19
N ASP A 54 7.07 -1.46 10.17
CA ASP A 54 8.17 -2.42 10.24
C ASP A 54 7.96 -3.59 9.27
N HIS A 55 6.73 -4.10 9.17
CA HIS A 55 6.35 -5.11 8.21
C HIS A 55 5.35 -4.59 7.19
N LEU A 56 5.42 -5.14 5.99
CA LEU A 56 4.64 -4.68 4.85
C LEU A 56 3.12 -4.92 5.00
N ASN A 57 2.75 -5.82 5.90
CA ASN A 57 1.38 -6.24 6.22
C ASN A 57 0.83 -5.62 7.52
N ASP A 58 1.59 -4.74 8.20
CA ASP A 58 1.17 -4.07 9.44
C ASP A 58 0.12 -2.98 9.19
N GLY A 59 0.07 -2.42 7.97
CA GLY A 59 -0.83 -1.32 7.68
C GLY A 59 -0.89 -0.91 6.21
N ASN A 60 -1.67 0.14 5.94
CA ASN A 60 -1.83 0.68 4.59
C ASN A 60 -0.67 1.60 4.21
N ILE A 61 -0.24 1.50 2.96
CA ILE A 61 0.71 2.44 2.37
C ILE A 61 0.23 3.89 2.50
N THR A 62 1.18 4.81 2.57
CA THR A 62 0.93 6.24 2.63
C THR A 62 1.29 6.90 1.30
N HIS A 63 0.54 7.96 1.01
CA HIS A 63 0.79 8.91 -0.07
C HIS A 63 0.72 10.31 0.57
N TRP A 64 1.28 11.34 -0.07
CA TRP A 64 1.34 12.69 0.52
C TRP A 64 -0.05 13.32 0.69
N SER A 65 -1.04 12.82 -0.05
CA SER A 65 -2.43 13.21 0.10
C SER A 65 -2.99 12.74 1.46
N PRO A 66 -3.80 13.57 2.13
CA PRO A 66 -4.45 13.19 3.40
C PRO A 66 -5.46 12.04 3.24
N ARG A 67 -5.93 11.77 2.01
CA ARG A 67 -6.85 10.67 1.74
C ARG A 67 -6.07 9.36 1.66
N GLN A 68 -6.50 8.37 2.45
CA GLN A 68 -5.96 7.01 2.36
C GLN A 68 -6.21 6.42 0.96
N LYS A 69 -5.17 5.80 0.41
CA LYS A 69 -5.21 5.05 -0.85
C LYS A 69 -4.65 3.65 -0.57
N PRO A 70 -5.44 2.78 0.08
CA PRO A 70 -4.97 1.46 0.47
C PRO A 70 -4.58 0.63 -0.76
N LEU A 71 -3.52 -0.15 -0.63
CA LEU A 71 -3.04 -1.08 -1.65
C LEU A 71 -2.74 -2.42 -0.98
N GLU A 72 -3.25 -3.49 -1.57
CA GLU A 72 -2.97 -4.85 -1.13
C GLU A 72 -1.98 -5.52 -2.09
N GLY A 73 -0.98 -6.19 -1.52
CA GLY A 73 -0.10 -7.08 -2.27
C GLY A 73 -0.52 -8.51 -2.01
N LEU A 74 -0.88 -9.22 -3.08
CA LEU A 74 -1.25 -10.62 -3.04
C LEU A 74 -0.22 -11.44 -3.83
N LEU A 75 0.14 -12.60 -3.29
CA LEU A 75 0.99 -13.59 -3.95
C LEU A 75 0.30 -14.95 -3.92
N ARG A 76 0.51 -15.77 -4.95
CA ARG A 76 -0.03 -17.13 -5.01
C ARG A 76 1.11 -18.13 -4.89
N VAL A 77 1.01 -19.05 -3.93
CA VAL A 77 1.96 -20.15 -3.70
C VAL A 77 1.15 -21.44 -3.70
N ASP A 78 1.46 -22.35 -4.62
CA ASP A 78 0.80 -23.66 -4.76
C ASP A 78 -0.74 -23.59 -4.85
N GLY A 79 -1.24 -22.57 -5.54
CA GLY A 79 -2.68 -22.33 -5.67
C GLY A 79 -3.33 -21.56 -4.51
N GLN A 80 -2.65 -21.45 -3.36
CA GLN A 80 -3.11 -20.66 -2.21
C GLN A 80 -2.71 -19.19 -2.36
N VAL A 81 -3.66 -18.28 -2.17
CA VAL A 81 -3.41 -16.83 -2.19
C VAL A 81 -3.05 -16.36 -0.79
N TYR A 82 -1.96 -15.61 -0.67
CA TYR A 82 -1.47 -14.98 0.54
C TYR A 82 -1.39 -13.47 0.33
N ARG A 83 -1.81 -12.70 1.34
CA ARG A 83 -1.58 -11.26 1.39
C ARG A 83 -0.24 -11.01 2.05
N PHE A 84 0.66 -10.31 1.35
CA PHE A 84 1.98 -9.95 1.86
C PHE A 84 2.11 -8.44 2.14
N MET A 85 1.17 -7.62 1.69
CA MET A 85 1.17 -6.17 1.89
C MET A 85 -0.23 -5.60 2.13
N GLY A 86 -0.31 -4.50 2.88
CA GLY A 86 -1.54 -3.75 3.14
C GLY A 86 -2.29 -4.24 4.37
N THR A 87 -3.44 -3.66 4.70
CA THR A 87 -4.37 -4.21 5.70
C THR A 87 -5.37 -5.17 5.06
N PRO A 88 -6.04 -6.07 5.82
CA PRO A 88 -7.20 -6.78 5.29
C PRO A 88 -8.23 -5.77 4.76
N ALA A 89 -8.85 -6.09 3.62
CA ALA A 89 -9.96 -5.32 3.08
C ALA A 89 -10.95 -4.99 4.19
N LYS A 90 -11.26 -3.70 4.35
CA LYS A 90 -12.39 -3.31 5.21
C LYS A 90 -13.61 -4.05 4.71
N LYS A 91 -14.37 -4.64 5.64
CA LYS A 91 -15.63 -5.31 5.35
C LYS A 91 -16.44 -4.38 4.44
N LEU A 92 -16.70 -4.82 3.21
CA LEU A 92 -17.64 -4.14 2.34
C LEU A 92 -18.93 -4.01 3.15
N LEU A 93 -19.49 -2.81 3.20
CA LEU A 93 -20.76 -2.60 3.88
C LEU A 93 -21.79 -3.50 3.21
N ASP A 94 -22.64 -4.14 4.01
CA ASP A 94 -23.72 -4.95 3.49
C ASP A 94 -24.63 -4.05 2.63
N VAL A 95 -24.95 -4.50 1.41
CA VAL A 95 -25.80 -3.74 0.49
C VAL A 95 -27.20 -3.64 1.11
N VAL A 96 -27.60 -2.44 1.49
CA VAL A 96 -28.92 -2.19 2.10
C VAL A 96 -30.01 -2.05 1.02
N ALA A 97 -29.65 -1.54 -0.15
CA ALA A 97 -30.51 -1.46 -1.33
C ALA A 97 -29.66 -1.61 -2.60
N PRO A 98 -30.17 -2.31 -3.65
CA PRO A 98 -29.46 -2.41 -4.92
C PRO A 98 -29.32 -1.02 -5.56
N ASN A 99 -28.23 -0.81 -6.28
CA ASN A 99 -28.06 0.37 -7.12
C ASN A 99 -28.63 0.10 -8.53
N ALA A 100 -28.65 1.12 -9.38
CA ALA A 100 -29.17 1.00 -10.75
C ALA A 100 -28.39 0.03 -11.67
N GLU A 101 -27.18 -0.37 -11.28
CA GLU A 101 -26.39 -1.38 -12.01
C GLU A 101 -26.74 -2.81 -11.59
N ASP A 102 -27.14 -3.02 -10.33
CA ASP A 102 -27.46 -4.33 -9.77
C ASP A 102 -28.89 -4.78 -10.12
N ALA A 103 -29.89 -3.93 -9.85
CA ALA A 103 -31.30 -4.19 -10.14
C ALA A 103 -32.14 -2.91 -9.98
N GLU A 104 -33.30 -2.86 -10.66
CA GLU A 104 -34.34 -1.87 -10.34
C GLU A 104 -34.72 -2.00 -8.86
N TRP A 105 -34.62 -0.91 -8.12
CA TRP A 105 -35.00 -0.89 -6.71
C TRP A 105 -36.39 -0.26 -6.56
N GLU A 106 -37.20 -0.85 -5.68
CA GLU A 106 -38.53 -0.34 -5.33
C GLU A 106 -38.45 0.34 -3.96
N GLY A 107 -38.78 1.62 -3.92
CA GLY A 107 -38.74 2.45 -2.73
C GLY A 107 -40.10 3.01 -2.36
N ARG A 108 -40.31 3.22 -1.06
CA ARG A 108 -41.44 4.01 -0.55
C ARG A 108 -41.08 5.49 -0.62
N TYR A 109 -41.98 6.32 -1.15
CA TYR A 109 -41.80 7.75 -1.30
C TYR A 109 -43.06 8.53 -0.91
N THR A 110 -42.85 9.73 -0.41
CA THR A 110 -43.91 10.72 -0.17
C THR A 110 -43.50 12.06 -0.79
N THR A 111 -44.47 12.77 -1.34
CA THR A 111 -44.31 14.16 -1.80
C THR A 111 -44.83 15.17 -0.78
N ASP A 112 -45.52 14.69 0.25
CA ASP A 112 -46.05 15.50 1.35
C ASP A 112 -45.03 15.55 2.50
N THR A 113 -45.17 16.52 3.39
CA THR A 113 -44.31 16.65 4.57
C THR A 113 -44.41 15.38 5.43
N PRO A 114 -43.30 14.63 5.62
CA PRO A 114 -43.31 13.42 6.44
C PRO A 114 -43.47 13.77 7.91
N ALA A 115 -44.01 12.84 8.69
CA ALA A 115 -44.12 12.98 10.14
C ALA A 115 -42.74 13.04 10.82
N ASP A 116 -42.69 13.60 12.02
CA ASP A 116 -41.47 13.68 12.81
C ASP A 116 -40.86 12.30 13.07
N GLY A 117 -39.54 12.19 12.88
CA GLY A 117 -38.80 10.95 13.12
C GLY A 117 -38.77 9.98 11.94
N TRP A 118 -39.21 10.39 10.74
CA TRP A 118 -39.16 9.56 9.53
C TRP A 118 -37.77 9.02 9.17
N GLN A 119 -36.69 9.66 9.63
CA GLN A 119 -35.31 9.21 9.39
C GLN A 119 -34.84 8.10 10.35
N LYS A 120 -35.63 7.76 11.37
CA LYS A 120 -35.23 6.76 12.37
C LYS A 120 -35.45 5.34 11.84
N PRO A 121 -34.57 4.39 12.19
CA PRO A 121 -34.83 2.98 11.92
C PRO A 121 -36.17 2.54 12.52
N GLY A 122 -36.98 1.82 11.74
CA GLY A 122 -38.27 1.28 12.18
C GLY A 122 -39.45 2.27 12.16
N PHE A 123 -39.30 3.43 11.51
CA PHE A 123 -40.45 4.30 11.21
C PHE A 123 -41.48 3.57 10.32
N ASP A 124 -42.78 3.74 10.64
CA ASP A 124 -43.86 3.18 9.83
C ASP A 124 -44.14 4.06 8.61
N ASP A 125 -43.61 3.64 7.47
CA ASP A 125 -43.78 4.28 6.16
C ASP A 125 -44.84 3.58 5.29
N THR A 126 -45.70 2.72 5.87
CA THR A 126 -46.70 1.95 5.11
C THR A 126 -47.71 2.83 4.35
N ALA A 127 -47.92 4.07 4.79
CA ALA A 127 -48.77 5.05 4.12
C ALA A 127 -48.14 5.70 2.88
N TRP A 128 -46.83 5.51 2.65
CA TRP A 128 -46.12 6.11 1.53
C TRP A 128 -46.37 5.33 0.24
N LYS A 129 -46.28 6.03 -0.90
CA LYS A 129 -46.45 5.41 -2.22
C LYS A 129 -45.23 4.57 -2.55
N GLN A 130 -45.39 3.49 -3.30
CA GLN A 130 -44.28 2.69 -3.80
C GLN A 130 -43.96 3.08 -5.24
N GLY A 131 -42.68 3.16 -5.55
CA GLY A 131 -42.20 3.54 -6.89
C GLY A 131 -40.89 2.83 -7.21
N LYS A 132 -40.73 2.50 -8.49
CA LYS A 132 -39.48 1.95 -9.03
C LYS A 132 -38.58 3.08 -9.50
N ALA A 133 -37.27 2.91 -9.29
CA ALA A 133 -36.23 3.78 -9.83
C ALA A 133 -35.48 3.13 -10.98
#